data_AF-A0A3D0RX58-F1
#
_entry.id   AF-A0A3D0RX58-F1
#
_cell.length_a   1.000
_cell.length_b   1.000
_cell.length_c   1.000
_cell.angle_alpha   90.00
_cell.angle_beta   90.00
_cell.angle_gamma   90.00
#
_symmetry.space_group_name_H-M   'P 1'
#
loop_
_entity.id
_entity.type
_entity.pdbx_description
1 polymer ?
#
loop_
_entity_poly.entity_id
_entity_poly.type
_entity_poly.pdbx_seq_one_letter_code
_entity_poly.pdbx_strand_id
1 'polypeptide(L)'
;MGASSSISERSLHASANAHLSWALTEDRAARTAPARAALDRKFLDQAGGDPVRAAHLRKAYFLKLAAKSAQARRQARELTEVADAAEAELAQGGGDLDGAA
;
A
#
# COMPACT_ATOMS: atom_id res chain seq x y z
N MET A 1 -29.95 18.08 -5.68
CA MET A 1 -28.98 17.55 -6.68
C MET A 1 -27.58 17.92 -6.20
N GLY A 2 -26.94 17.04 -5.41
CA GLY A 2 -25.61 17.28 -4.87
C GLY A 2 -24.55 17.04 -5.95
N ALA A 3 -23.59 17.97 -6.07
CA ALA A 3 -22.52 17.91 -7.06
C ALA A 3 -21.76 16.58 -6.98
N SER A 4 -21.55 15.93 -8.12
CA SER A 4 -20.62 14.81 -8.25
C SER A 4 -19.21 15.35 -8.04
N SER A 5 -18.72 15.29 -6.80
CA SER A 5 -17.38 15.74 -6.45
C SER A 5 -16.35 14.88 -7.18
N SER A 6 -15.35 15.50 -7.80
CA SER A 6 -14.32 14.80 -8.57
C SER A 6 -13.49 13.83 -7.70
N ILE A 7 -12.78 12.88 -8.30
CA ILE A 7 -11.86 11.98 -7.55
C ILE A 7 -10.83 12.80 -6.77
N SER A 8 -10.33 13.89 -7.36
CA SER A 8 -9.33 14.78 -6.75
C SER A 8 -9.86 15.47 -5.50
N GLU A 9 -11.08 16.03 -5.56
CA GLU A 9 -11.72 16.67 -4.42
C GLU A 9 -12.01 15.67 -3.29
N ARG A 10 -12.48 14.45 -3.61
CA ARG A 10 -12.70 13.42 -2.59
C ARG A 10 -11.40 13.04 -1.88
N SER A 11 -10.29 12.97 -2.61
CA SER A 11 -8.96 12.70 -2.04
C SER A 11 -8.49 13.83 -1.12
N LEU A 12 -8.68 15.09 -1.53
CA LEU A 12 -8.35 16.26 -0.72
C LEU A 12 -9.17 16.28 0.58
N HIS A 13 -10.49 16.04 0.50
CA HIS A 13 -11.35 15.98 1.67
C HIS A 13 -10.97 14.84 2.61
N ALA A 14 -10.70 13.65 2.07
CA ALA A 14 -10.26 12.51 2.89
C ALA A 14 -8.96 12.83 3.65
N SER A 15 -8.01 13.49 2.98
CA SER A 15 -6.74 13.90 3.58
C SER A 15 -6.95 14.93 4.69
N ALA A 16 -7.74 15.99 4.43
CA ALA A 16 -8.06 17.01 5.41
C ALA A 16 -8.73 16.40 6.66
N ASN A 17 -9.71 15.51 6.46
CA ASN A 17 -10.41 14.84 7.55
C ASN A 17 -9.50 13.91 8.35
N ALA A 18 -8.56 13.21 7.70
CA ALA A 18 -7.59 12.38 8.39
C ALA A 18 -6.69 13.20 9.32
N HIS A 19 -6.17 14.34 8.84
CA HIS A 19 -5.35 15.24 9.65
C HIS A 19 -6.13 15.82 10.83
N LEU A 20 -7.36 16.29 10.61
CA LEU A 20 -8.23 16.77 11.68
C LEU A 20 -8.50 15.68 12.72
N SER A 21 -8.82 14.47 12.25
CA SER A 21 -9.09 13.34 13.13
C SER A 21 -7.89 13.00 14.03
N TRP A 22 -6.66 13.07 13.50
CA TRP A 22 -5.45 12.86 14.29
C TRP A 22 -5.10 14.03 15.22
N ALA A 23 -5.40 15.26 14.82
CA ALA A 23 -5.23 16.44 15.68
C ALA A 23 -6.15 16.38 16.91
N LEU A 24 -7.38 15.88 16.73
CA LEU A 24 -8.36 15.68 17.80
C LEU A 24 -8.11 14.42 18.65
N THR A 25 -7.10 13.60 18.31
CA THR A 25 -6.78 12.39 19.08
C THR A 25 -5.75 12.71 20.14
N GLU A 26 -6.20 12.84 21.39
CA GLU A 26 -5.32 13.06 22.55
C GLU A 26 -4.49 11.81 22.87
N ASP A 27 -5.15 10.65 23.03
CA ASP A 27 -4.49 9.36 23.25
C ASP A 27 -4.44 8.52 21.96
N ARG A 28 -3.28 8.58 21.31
CA ARG A 28 -3.00 7.80 20.09
C ARG A 28 -2.88 6.30 20.35
N ALA A 29 -2.40 5.92 21.53
CA ALA A 29 -2.24 4.52 21.90
C ALA A 29 -3.63 3.89 22.09
N ALA A 30 -4.54 4.57 22.81
CA ALA A 30 -5.92 4.12 23.00
C ALA A 30 -6.68 4.01 21.67
N ARG A 31 -6.57 5.01 20.77
CA ARG A 31 -7.23 4.98 19.45
C ARG A 31 -6.90 3.70 18.65
N THR A 32 -5.68 3.20 18.75
CA THR A 32 -5.21 2.03 17.98
C THR A 32 -5.23 0.73 18.77
N ALA A 33 -5.49 0.76 20.08
CA ALA A 33 -5.48 -0.42 20.94
C ALA A 33 -6.47 -1.51 20.50
N PRO A 34 -7.74 -1.20 20.13
CA PRO A 34 -8.68 -2.22 19.68
C PRO A 34 -8.21 -2.97 18.43
N ALA A 35 -7.63 -2.24 17.47
CA ALA A 35 -7.12 -2.83 16.23
C ALA A 35 -5.91 -3.75 16.51
N ARG A 36 -5.00 -3.35 17.40
CA ARG A 36 -3.86 -4.17 17.83
C ARG A 36 -4.34 -5.44 18.54
N ALA A 37 -5.29 -5.32 19.46
CA ALA A 37 -5.88 -6.45 20.17
C ALA A 37 -6.59 -7.44 19.23
N ALA A 38 -7.35 -6.94 18.26
CA ALA A 38 -8.01 -7.79 17.26
C ALA A 38 -7.00 -8.57 16.40
N LEU A 39 -5.89 -7.94 16.02
CA LEU A 39 -4.83 -8.61 15.27
C LEU A 39 -4.15 -9.71 16.11
N ASP A 40 -3.86 -9.45 17.38
CA ASP A 40 -3.28 -10.45 18.28
C ASP A 40 -4.26 -11.60 18.54
N ARG A 41 -5.55 -11.29 18.71
CA ARG A 41 -6.61 -12.27 18.90
C ARG A 41 -6.71 -13.25 17.74
N LYS A 42 -6.61 -12.77 16.49
CA LYS A 42 -6.58 -13.62 15.30
C LYS A 42 -5.52 -14.73 15.40
N PHE A 43 -4.31 -14.40 15.85
CA PHE A 43 -3.23 -15.40 15.96
C PHE A 43 -3.42 -16.34 17.14
N LEU A 44 -3.97 -15.86 18.25
CA LEU A 44 -4.37 -16.70 19.38
C LEU A 44 -5.45 -17.71 18.99
N ASP A 45 -6.48 -17.28 18.26
CA ASP A 45 -7.55 -18.17 17.78
C ASP A 45 -7.00 -19.24 16.84
N GLN A 46 -6.12 -18.86 15.91
CA GLN A 46 -5.45 -19.82 15.01
C GLN A 46 -4.53 -20.79 15.74
N ALA A 47 -3.96 -20.38 16.87
CA ALA A 47 -3.12 -21.22 17.71
C ALA A 47 -3.94 -22.15 18.63
N GLY A 48 -5.27 -22.02 18.68
CA GLY A 48 -6.11 -22.74 19.63
C GLY A 48 -5.95 -22.24 21.07
N GLY A 49 -5.61 -20.96 21.25
CA GLY A 49 -5.41 -20.33 22.55
C GLY A 49 -3.99 -20.41 23.12
N ASP A 50 -3.06 -21.11 22.45
CA ASP A 50 -1.65 -21.19 22.87
C ASP A 50 -0.89 -19.89 22.53
N PRO A 51 -0.41 -19.13 23.53
CA PRO A 51 0.28 -17.86 23.30
C PRO A 51 1.66 -18.01 22.65
N VAL A 52 2.38 -19.10 22.92
CA VAL A 52 3.71 -19.35 22.32
C VAL A 52 3.55 -19.65 20.85
N ARG A 53 2.62 -20.55 20.51
CA ARG A 53 2.28 -20.85 19.12
C ARG A 53 1.75 -19.62 18.39
N ALA A 54 0.92 -18.80 19.02
CA ALA A 54 0.43 -17.55 18.45
C ALA A 54 1.56 -16.58 18.09
N ALA A 55 2.56 -16.44 18.97
CA ALA A 55 3.74 -15.61 18.70
C ALA A 55 4.54 -16.11 17.48
N HIS A 56 4.72 -17.42 17.34
CA HIS A 56 5.35 -18.01 16.16
C HIS A 56 4.54 -17.78 14.88
N LEU A 57 3.22 -17.94 14.92
CA LEU A 57 2.32 -17.67 13.79
C LEU A 57 2.38 -16.20 13.36
N ARG A 58 2.36 -15.27 14.32
CA ARG A 58 2.50 -13.83 14.06
C ARG A 58 3.83 -13.52 13.39
N LYS A 59 4.94 -14.07 13.90
CA LYS A 59 6.26 -13.88 13.29
C LYS A 59 6.31 -14.42 11.86
N ALA A 60 5.81 -15.62 11.63
CA ALA A 60 5.74 -16.22 10.30
C ALA A 60 4.90 -15.38 9.33
N TYR A 61 3.78 -14.82 9.78
CA TYR A 61 2.94 -13.92 8.99
C TYR A 61 3.70 -12.70 8.49
N PHE A 62 4.41 -11.99 9.37
CA PHE A 62 5.16 -10.80 8.98
C PHE A 62 6.36 -11.12 8.09
N LEU A 63 7.03 -12.26 8.30
CA LEU A 63 8.09 -12.72 7.40
C LEU A 63 7.57 -12.98 5.98
N LYS A 64 6.42 -13.65 5.84
CA LYS A 64 5.77 -13.85 4.54
C LYS A 64 5.39 -12.53 3.88
N LEU A 65 4.85 -11.58 4.65
CA LEU A 65 4.49 -10.25 4.16
C LEU A 65 5.74 -9.48 3.66
N ALA A 66 6.84 -9.53 4.41
CA ALA A 66 8.10 -8.91 4.02
C ALA A 66 8.67 -9.51 2.74
N ALA A 67 8.64 -10.85 2.60
CA ALA A 67 9.08 -11.54 1.39
C ALA A 67 8.27 -11.13 0.16
N LYS A 68 6.93 -11.11 0.27
CA LYS A 68 6.03 -10.66 -0.80
C LYS A 68 6.29 -9.19 -1.17
N SER A 69 6.51 -8.34 -0.17
CA SER A 69 6.82 -6.93 -0.38
C SER A 69 8.15 -6.73 -1.11
N ALA A 70 9.18 -7.52 -0.76
CA ALA A 70 10.46 -7.48 -1.47
C ALA A 70 10.33 -7.95 -2.93
N GLN A 71 9.54 -8.99 -3.19
CA GLN A 71 9.25 -9.45 -4.54
C GLN A 71 8.53 -8.38 -5.36
N ALA A 72 7.47 -7.77 -4.81
CA ALA A 72 6.71 -6.72 -5.49
C ALA A 72 7.60 -5.51 -5.86
N ARG A 73 8.51 -5.12 -4.98
CA ARG A 73 9.48 -4.04 -5.26
C ARG A 73 10.50 -4.39 -6.34
N ARG A 74 10.84 -5.68 -6.54
CA ARG A 74 11.71 -6.09 -7.66
C ARG A 74 10.95 -6.02 -8.97
N GLN A 75 9.77 -6.63 -9.01
CA GLN A 75 8.91 -6.63 -10.18
C GLN A 75 8.56 -5.20 -10.63
N ALA A 76 8.27 -4.29 -9.69
CA ALA A 76 7.99 -2.89 -10.04
C ALA A 76 9.17 -2.21 -10.75
N ARG A 77 10.42 -2.48 -10.35
CA ARG A 77 11.60 -1.94 -11.01
C ARG A 77 11.78 -2.51 -12.40
N GLU A 78 11.67 -3.82 -12.55
CA GLU A 78 11.76 -4.50 -13.85
C GLU A 78 10.72 -3.95 -14.83
N LEU A 79 9.48 -3.74 -14.38
CA LEU A 79 8.43 -3.16 -15.21
C LEU A 79 8.69 -1.70 -15.59
N THR A 80 9.23 -0.89 -14.68
CA THR A 80 9.64 0.48 -14.99
C THR A 80 10.78 0.51 -16.00
N GLU A 81 11.81 -0.33 -15.83
CA GLU A 81 12.93 -0.42 -16.76
C GLU A 81 12.47 -0.85 -18.17
N VAL A 82 11.52 -1.79 -18.25
CA VAL A 82 10.92 -2.21 -19.52
C VAL A 82 10.10 -1.07 -20.15
N ALA A 83 9.33 -0.32 -19.34
CA ALA A 83 8.56 0.82 -19.84
C ALA A 83 9.48 1.92 -20.36
N ASP A 84 10.54 2.27 -19.61
CA ASP A 84 11.53 3.28 -20.01
C ASP A 84 12.25 2.87 -21.31
N ALA A 85 12.59 1.58 -21.46
CA ALA A 85 13.19 1.06 -22.69
C ALA A 85 12.23 1.15 -23.88
N ALA A 86 10.96 0.78 -23.69
CA ALA A 86 9.93 0.86 -24.72
C ALA A 86 9.66 2.32 -25.13
N GLU A 87 9.61 3.24 -24.16
CA GLU A 87 9.50 4.68 -24.43
C GLU A 87 10.71 5.20 -25.23
N ALA A 88 11.93 4.75 -24.91
CA ALA A 88 13.13 5.12 -25.65
C ALA A 88 13.15 4.54 -27.08
N GLU A 89 12.68 3.32 -27.29
CA GLU A 89 12.52 2.71 -28.62
C GLU A 89 11.50 3.46 -29.47
N LEU A 90 10.35 3.82 -28.89
CA LEU A 90 9.33 4.61 -29.56
C LEU A 90 9.83 6.01 -29.93
N ALA A 91 10.59 6.65 -29.05
CA ALA A 91 11.19 7.95 -29.31
C ALA A 91 12.21 7.91 -30.47
N GLN A 92 12.98 6.82 -30.57
CA GLN A 92 13.94 6.62 -31.67
C GLN A 92 13.23 6.33 -33.01
N GLY A 93 12.21 5.47 -33.02
CA GLY A 93 11.46 5.13 -34.24
C GLY A 93 10.51 6.23 -34.73
N GLY A 94 10.08 7.14 -33.84
CA GLY A 94 9.28 8.31 -34.20
C GLY A 94 10.05 9.36 -35.02
N GLY A 95 11.39 9.34 -34.98
CA GLY A 95 12.24 10.23 -35.77
C GLY A 95 12.31 9.86 -37.26
N ASP A 96 12.02 8.60 -37.62
CA ASP A 96 12.10 8.13 -39.00
C ASP A 96 10.86 8.48 -39.85
N LEU A 97 9.77 8.94 -39.22
CA LEU A 97 8.52 9.28 -39.91
C LEU A 97 8.41 10.76 -40.31
N ASP A 98 9.27 11.64 -39.79
CA ASP A 98 9.29 13.08 -40.12
C ASP A 98 10.31 13.45 -41.21
N GLY A 99 11.11 12.49 -41.70
CA GLY A 99 12.18 12.71 -42.70
C GLY A 99 11.84 12.36 -44.14
N ALA A 100 10.64 11.83 -44.43
CA ALA A 100 10.20 11.49 -45.78
C ALA A 100 9.18 12.52 -46.29
N ALA A 101 9.67 13.70 -46.69
CA ALA A 101 8.94 14.72 -47.44
C ALA A 101 9.58 14.91 -48.82
#